data_AF-A0AAD7IFP6-F1
#
_entry.id   AF-A0AAD7IFP6-F1
#
_cell.length_a   1.000
_cell.length_b   1.000
_cell.length_c   1.000
_cell.angle_alpha   90.00
_cell.angle_beta   90.00
_cell.angle_gamma   90.00
#
_symmetry.space_group_name_H-M   'P 1'
#
loop_
_entity.id
_entity.type
_entity.pdbx_description
1 polymer ?
#
loop_
_entity_poly.entity_id
_entity_poly.type
_entity_poly.pdbx_seq_one_letter_code
_entity_poly.pdbx_strand_id
1 'polypeptide(L)'
;MVDTPSGSVADHSDIFVQGYQPLKRKRHCMKCGFSDCAGASSKDYCRNPCADCNSLTCPGRNSARPTKDCKEGWKPTQRSKGKQRMI
;
A
#
# COMPACT_ATOMS: atom_id res chain seq x y z
N MET A 1 11.08 61.00 -17.25
CA MET A 1 12.26 60.47 -17.95
C MET A 1 13.29 60.23 -16.84
N VAL A 2 13.49 59.02 -16.34
CA VAL A 2 13.80 57.78 -17.06
C VAL A 2 13.20 56.56 -16.36
N ASP A 3 12.92 55.56 -17.18
CA ASP A 3 12.47 54.20 -16.92
C ASP A 3 13.60 53.36 -16.28
N THR A 4 13.28 52.49 -15.31
CA THR A 4 14.03 51.24 -15.06
C THR A 4 13.12 50.24 -14.30
N PRO A 5 12.82 49.06 -14.86
CA PRO A 5 12.11 47.97 -14.19
C PRO A 5 13.14 47.00 -13.60
N SER A 6 12.96 46.54 -12.36
CA SER A 6 13.69 45.39 -11.81
C SER A 6 12.97 44.85 -10.58
N GLY A 7 11.69 44.50 -10.76
CA GLY A 7 10.99 43.61 -9.83
C GLY A 7 11.56 42.22 -10.03
N SER A 8 12.38 41.79 -9.08
CA SER A 8 13.05 40.51 -8.98
C SER A 8 12.13 39.38 -9.40
N VAL A 9 12.57 38.62 -10.41
CA VAL A 9 11.98 37.35 -10.81
C VAL A 9 11.72 36.51 -9.56
N ALA A 10 10.48 36.04 -9.42
CA ALA A 10 10.15 34.98 -8.49
C ALA A 10 11.06 33.80 -8.83
N ASP A 11 12.07 33.58 -8.00
CA ASP A 11 12.93 32.42 -8.05
C ASP A 11 12.02 31.21 -7.76
N HIS A 12 11.53 30.60 -8.84
CA HIS A 12 11.06 29.23 -8.86
C HIS A 12 12.29 28.36 -8.55
N SER A 13 12.73 28.36 -7.30
CA SER A 13 13.58 27.33 -6.75
C SER A 13 12.73 26.07 -6.63
N ASP A 14 12.46 25.46 -7.78
CA ASP A 14 12.18 24.04 -7.90
C ASP A 14 13.44 23.30 -7.44
N ILE A 15 13.65 23.25 -6.12
CA ILE A 15 14.66 22.43 -5.47
C ILE A 15 14.23 20.98 -5.67
N PHE A 16 14.65 20.39 -6.78
CA PHE A 16 14.65 18.95 -6.94
C PHE A 16 15.62 18.35 -5.92
N VAL A 17 15.10 17.99 -4.74
CA VAL A 17 15.80 17.10 -3.80
C VAL A 17 15.79 15.71 -4.40
N GLN A 18 16.74 15.49 -5.30
CA GLN A 18 17.05 14.21 -5.90
C GLN A 18 17.78 13.37 -4.84
N GLY A 19 17.04 12.62 -4.02
CA GLY A 19 17.69 11.57 -3.22
C GLY A 19 17.00 11.03 -1.96
N TYR A 20 15.97 11.68 -1.40
CA TYR A 20 15.30 11.11 -0.23
C TYR A 20 14.24 10.09 -0.67
N GLN A 21 14.67 8.86 -0.97
CA GLN A 21 13.75 7.73 -1.02
C GLN A 21 13.09 7.66 0.36
N PRO A 22 11.76 7.85 0.50
CA PRO A 22 11.11 7.67 1.79
C PRO A 22 11.48 6.28 2.29
N LEU A 23 12.04 6.18 3.50
CA LEU A 23 12.40 4.89 4.09
C LEU A 23 11.20 3.96 3.92
N LYS A 24 11.32 2.96 3.05
CA LYS A 24 10.24 2.00 2.79
C LYS A 24 9.90 1.40 4.15
N ARG A 25 8.69 1.67 4.64
CA ARG A 25 8.22 1.14 5.92
C ARG A 25 8.47 -0.38 5.92
N LYS A 26 9.16 -0.87 6.95
CA LYS A 26 9.41 -2.31 7.12
C LYS A 26 8.06 -3.03 7.00
N ARG A 27 7.98 -4.01 6.10
CA ARG A 27 6.74 -4.77 5.89
C ARG A 27 6.66 -5.88 6.94
N HIS A 28 5.54 -5.96 7.63
CA HIS A 28 5.23 -7.07 8.53
C HIS A 28 4.64 -8.25 7.74
N CYS A 29 4.70 -9.46 8.30
CA CYS A 29 4.08 -10.63 7.68
C CYS A 29 2.57 -10.43 7.49
N MET A 30 2.07 -10.59 6.27
CA MET A 30 0.64 -10.39 5.97
C MET A 30 -0.27 -11.48 6.56
N LYS A 31 0.29 -12.56 7.12
CA LYS A 31 -0.47 -13.60 7.83
C LYS A 31 -0.61 -13.29 9.32
N CYS A 32 0.51 -13.11 10.01
CA CYS A 32 0.55 -13.01 11.47
C CYS A 32 0.84 -11.60 12.02
N GLY A 33 1.24 -10.65 11.17
CA GLY A 33 1.45 -9.25 11.57
C GLY A 33 2.77 -8.95 12.29
N PHE A 34 3.61 -9.94 12.60
CA PHE A 34 4.88 -9.72 13.28
C PHE A 34 5.97 -9.17 12.34
N SER A 35 6.80 -8.25 12.84
CA SER A 35 7.97 -7.66 12.15
C SER A 35 9.07 -8.67 11.86
N ASP A 36 9.34 -9.54 12.81
CA ASP A 36 10.49 -10.46 12.78
C ASP A 36 10.05 -11.90 12.46
N CYS A 37 8.87 -12.06 11.87
CA CYS A 37 8.43 -13.35 11.38
C CYS A 37 9.18 -13.70 10.09
N ALA A 38 9.75 -14.91 10.03
CA ALA A 38 10.34 -15.45 8.80
C ALA A 38 9.39 -15.37 7.60
N GLY A 39 8.08 -15.43 7.85
CA GLY A 39 7.05 -15.26 6.83
C GLY A 39 6.77 -13.82 6.37
N ALA A 40 7.59 -12.85 6.77
CA ALA A 40 7.53 -11.47 6.26
C ALA A 40 7.88 -11.39 4.76
N SER A 41 8.81 -12.25 4.30
CA SER A 41 9.20 -12.38 2.89
C SER A 41 8.18 -13.18 2.08
N SER A 42 7.67 -14.29 2.64
CA SER A 42 6.52 -15.02 2.09
C SER A 42 5.69 -15.66 3.19
N LYS A 43 4.38 -15.47 3.11
CA LYS A 43 3.40 -16.05 4.04
C LYS A 43 3.41 -17.58 4.07
N ASP A 44 3.89 -18.23 3.00
CA ASP A 44 3.91 -19.70 2.89
C ASP A 44 4.89 -20.33 3.89
N TYR A 45 5.92 -19.58 4.30
CA TYR A 45 6.86 -19.98 5.34
C TYR A 45 6.42 -19.58 6.76
N CYS A 46 5.30 -18.87 6.89
CA CYS A 46 4.80 -18.42 8.19
C CYS A 46 4.12 -19.55 8.97
N ARG A 47 4.76 -19.97 10.07
CA ARG A 47 4.22 -21.00 10.98
C ARG A 47 3.31 -20.45 12.09
N ASN A 48 3.21 -19.12 12.21
CA ASN A 48 2.39 -18.47 13.23
C ASN A 48 0.89 -18.48 12.84
N PRO A 49 -0.03 -18.45 13.83
CA PRO A 49 -1.45 -18.28 13.56
C PRO A 49 -1.72 -16.91 12.89
N CYS A 50 -2.78 -16.85 12.10
CA CYS A 50 -3.18 -15.60 11.47
C CYS A 50 -3.68 -14.58 12.49
N ALA A 51 -3.30 -13.31 12.32
CA ALA A 51 -3.68 -12.21 13.22
C ALA A 51 -5.20 -11.95 13.25
N ASP A 52 -5.91 -12.23 12.17
CA ASP A 52 -7.36 -11.94 12.08
C ASP A 52 -8.23 -13.14 12.48
N CYS A 53 -7.80 -14.38 12.17
CA CYS A 53 -8.64 -15.57 12.31
C CYS A 53 -8.04 -16.73 13.09
N ASN A 54 -6.82 -16.56 13.63
CA ASN A 54 -6.06 -17.57 14.37
C ASN A 54 -5.79 -18.90 13.65
N SER A 55 -6.16 -19.06 12.38
CA SER A 55 -5.89 -20.29 11.64
C SER A 55 -4.43 -20.39 11.18
N LEU A 56 -3.85 -21.58 11.36
CA LEU A 56 -2.51 -21.91 10.87
C LEU A 56 -2.46 -22.09 9.35
N THR A 57 -3.58 -22.45 8.71
CA THR A 57 -3.69 -22.65 7.26
C THR A 57 -4.23 -21.42 6.52
N CYS A 58 -4.36 -20.30 7.22
CA CYS A 58 -4.87 -19.07 6.63
C CYS A 58 -3.90 -18.50 5.57
N PRO A 59 -4.40 -18.08 4.39
CA PRO A 59 -3.58 -17.40 3.38
C PRO A 59 -3.20 -15.96 3.75
N GLY A 60 -3.51 -15.50 4.97
CA GLY A 60 -3.26 -14.14 5.44
C GLY A 60 -4.18 -13.08 4.81
N ARG A 61 -3.94 -11.80 5.14
CA ARG A 61 -4.64 -10.66 4.52
C ARG A 61 -4.35 -10.59 3.03
N ASN A 62 -5.36 -10.20 2.24
CA ASN A 62 -5.21 -10.02 0.81
C ASN A 62 -4.55 -8.67 0.50
N SER A 63 -3.37 -8.67 -0.12
CA SER A 63 -2.66 -7.44 -0.50
C SER A 63 -3.45 -6.55 -1.46
N ALA A 64 -4.34 -7.13 -2.27
CA ALA A 64 -5.24 -6.39 -3.14
C ALA A 64 -6.41 -5.73 -2.39
N ARG A 65 -6.66 -6.11 -1.13
CA ARG A 65 -7.73 -5.59 -0.28
C ARG A 65 -7.24 -5.40 1.17
N PRO A 66 -6.32 -4.45 1.41
CA PRO A 66 -5.67 -4.28 2.71
C PRO A 66 -6.62 -3.82 3.83
N THR A 67 -7.75 -3.19 3.46
CA THR A 67 -8.80 -2.75 4.38
C THR A 67 -9.71 -3.88 4.86
N LYS A 68 -9.57 -5.08 4.29
CA LYS A 68 -10.39 -6.24 4.58
C LYS A 68 -9.56 -7.31 5.29
N ASP A 69 -10.18 -7.96 6.28
CA ASP A 69 -9.57 -9.06 7.00
C ASP A 69 -9.38 -10.29 6.10
N CYS A 70 -8.54 -11.23 6.55
CA CYS A 70 -8.18 -12.43 5.79
C CYS A 70 -9.37 -13.30 5.34
N LYS A 71 -10.58 -13.16 5.89
CA LYS A 71 -11.76 -13.90 5.41
C LYS A 71 -12.50 -13.13 4.32
N GLU A 72 -12.78 -11.85 4.55
CA GLU A 72 -13.53 -11.02 3.61
C GLU A 72 -12.71 -10.65 2.37
N GLY A 73 -11.42 -10.40 2.54
CA GLY A 73 -10.51 -9.98 1.47
C GLY A 73 -10.38 -11.02 0.36
N TRP A 74 -10.62 -12.30 0.66
CA TRP A 74 -10.54 -13.40 -0.31
C TRP A 74 -11.90 -13.87 -0.84
N LYS A 75 -13.01 -13.38 -0.29
CA LYS A 75 -14.32 -13.65 -0.89
C LYS A 75 -14.38 -13.04 -2.30
N PRO A 76 -14.96 -13.74 -3.29
CA PRO A 76 -15.22 -13.12 -4.58
C PRO A 76 -16.10 -11.90 -4.33
N THR A 77 -15.57 -10.71 -4.66
CA THR A 77 -16.41 -9.50 -4.62
C THR A 77 -17.55 -9.75 -5.57
N GLN A 78 -18.78 -9.63 -5.07
CA GLN A 78 -19.96 -9.45 -5.88
C GLN A 78 -19.82 -8.11 -6.61
N ARG A 79 -18.97 -8.08 -7.65
CA ARG A 79 -18.84 -6.94 -8.55
C ARG A 79 -20.22 -6.79 -9.17
N SER A 80 -20.82 -5.64 -8.91
CA SER A 80 -22.17 -5.22 -9.25
C SER A 80 -22.63 -5.80 -10.59
N LYS A 81 -23.68 -6.62 -10.57
CA LYS A 81 -24.53 -6.84 -11.75
C LYS A 81 -25.12 -5.48 -12.12
N GLY A 82 -24.51 -4.74 -13.05
CA GLY A 82 -24.96 -3.37 -13.29
C GLY A 82 -24.14 -2.58 -14.31
N LYS A 83 -24.02 -3.09 -15.53
CA LYS A 83 -24.10 -2.30 -16.78
C LYS A 83 -23.93 -3.26 -17.95
N GLN A 84 -25.04 -3.88 -18.35
CA GLN A 84 -25.23 -4.33 -19.71
C GLN A 84 -25.03 -3.08 -20.59
N ARG A 85 -23.90 -3.00 -21.33
CA ARG A 85 -23.81 -2.04 -22.43
C ARG A 85 -24.77 -2.54 -23.50
N MET A 86 -25.93 -1.92 -23.58
CA MET A 86 -26.81 -2.04 -24.73
C MET A 86 -26.26 -1.12 -25.82
N ILE A 87 -25.95 -1.77 -26.96
CA ILE A 87 -25.79 -1.26 -28.33
C ILE A 87 -24.61 -0.30 -28.56
#